data_AF-A0A959YYG3-F1
#
_entry.id   AF-A0A959YYG3-F1
#
_cell.length_a   1.000
_cell.length_b   1.000
_cell.length_c   1.000
_cell.angle_alpha   90.00
_cell.angle_beta   90.00
_cell.angle_gamma   90.00
#
_symmetry.space_group_name_H-M   'P 1'
#
loop_
_entity.id
_entity.type
_entity.pdbx_description
1 polymer ?
#
loop_
_entity_poly.entity_id
_entity_poly.type
_entity_poly.pdbx_seq_one_letter_code
_entity_poly.pdbx_strand_id
1 'polypeptide(L)'
;AHPDVWNVLLQVLDDGRLTDNKGRVVNFKNTIIIMTSNIGSQIIQENFEHLEKKDLEEVVEKTRNEVMELLRKTVRPEFLNR
;
A
#
# COMPACT_ATOMS: atom_id res chain seq x y z
N ALA A 1 -0.03 11.51 2.55
CA ALA A 1 0.33 11.63 3.98
C ALA A 1 1.62 12.44 4.10
N HIS A 2 1.83 13.13 5.22
CA HIS A 2 3.07 13.86 5.47
C HIS A 2 4.26 12.88 5.52
N PRO A 3 5.45 13.22 5.00
CA PRO A 3 6.64 12.37 5.01
C PRO A 3 6.95 11.71 6.37
N ASP A 4 6.69 12.42 7.47
CA ASP A 4 7.00 11.96 8.82
C ASP A 4 6.15 10.76 9.27
N VAL A 5 4.94 10.60 8.72
CA VAL A 5 4.06 9.46 9.02
C VAL A 5 4.69 8.17 8.51
N TRP A 6 5.41 8.22 7.39
CA TRP A 6 6.09 7.04 6.84
C TRP A 6 7.20 6.54 7.76
N ASN A 7 8.02 7.42 8.33
CA ASN A 7 9.09 6.99 9.24
C ASN A 7 8.53 6.30 10.50
N VAL A 8 7.41 6.81 11.02
CA VAL A 8 6.68 6.19 12.14
C VAL A 8 6.15 4.81 11.76
N LEU A 9 5.58 4.65 10.57
CA LEU A 9 5.08 3.36 10.10
C LEU A 9 6.21 2.35 9.84
N LEU A 10 7.37 2.80 9.33
CA LEU A 10 8.55 1.93 9.18
C LEU A 10 8.98 1.35 10.53
N GLN A 11 9.05 2.19 11.57
CA GLN A 11 9.37 1.70 12.92
C GLN A 11 8.40 0.60 13.39
N VAL A 12 7.10 0.76 13.09
CA VAL A 12 6.11 -0.25 13.45
C VAL A 12 6.30 -1.55 12.64
N LEU A 13 6.55 -1.44 11.33
CA LEU A 13 6.75 -2.59 10.45
C LEU A 13 8.07 -3.33 10.74
N ASP A 14 9.11 -2.61 11.17
CA ASP A 14 10.43 -3.18 11.50
C ASP A 14 10.45 -3.80 12.91
N ASP A 15 10.10 -3.03 13.94
CA ASP A 15 10.28 -3.44 15.34
C ASP A 15 9.02 -4.06 15.96
N GLY A 16 7.88 -3.96 15.29
CA GLY A 16 6.57 -4.33 15.85
C GLY A 16 6.21 -3.51 17.08
N ARG A 17 6.77 -2.29 17.22
CA ARG A 17 6.55 -1.40 18.38
C ARG A 17 6.55 0.06 17.96
N LEU A 18 5.80 0.87 18.69
CA LEU A 18 5.81 2.33 18.55
C LEU A 18 5.98 2.98 19.91
N THR A 19 6.90 3.92 20.02
CA THR A 19 7.04 4.77 21.21
C THR A 19 6.45 6.15 20.91
N ASP A 20 5.48 6.59 21.70
CA ASP A 20 4.91 7.93 21.55
C ASP A 20 5.80 9.02 22.16
N ASN A 21 5.42 10.29 21.96
CA ASN A 21 6.15 11.45 22.48
C ASN A 21 6.13 11.60 24.02
N LYS A 22 5.37 10.77 24.73
CA LYS A 22 5.32 10.71 26.21
C LYS A 22 6.10 9.51 26.74
N GLY A 23 6.81 8.77 25.88
CA GLY A 23 7.60 7.59 26.23
C GLY A 23 6.77 6.32 26.42
N ARG A 24 5.49 6.31 26.04
CA ARG A 24 4.65 5.11 26.13
C ARG A 24 4.95 4.19 24.94
N VAL A 25 5.19 2.93 25.22
CA VAL A 25 5.49 1.90 24.20
C VAL A 25 4.23 1.09 23.92
N VAL A 26 3.84 1.03 22.65
CA VAL A 26 2.76 0.20 22.12
C VAL A 26 3.36 -0.98 21.37
N ASN A 27 2.77 -2.18 21.54
CA ASN A 27 3.23 -3.42 20.91
C ASN A 27 2.29 -3.86 19.78
N PHE A 28 2.84 -4.13 18.60
CA PHE A 28 2.17 -4.55 17.37
C PHE A 28 2.54 -5.98 16.92
N LYS A 29 3.30 -6.76 17.72
CA LYS A 29 3.76 -8.11 17.32
C LYS A 29 2.65 -9.10 16.97
N ASN A 30 1.45 -8.92 17.54
CA ASN A 30 0.27 -9.74 17.25
C ASN A 30 -0.82 -8.89 16.59
N THR A 31 -0.45 -8.09 15.59
CA THR A 31 -1.35 -7.16 14.92
C THR A 31 -1.20 -7.29 13.42
N ILE A 32 -2.33 -7.40 12.71
CA ILE A 32 -2.36 -7.30 11.25
C ILE A 32 -2.46 -5.81 10.90
N ILE A 33 -1.49 -5.31 10.14
CA ILE A 33 -1.47 -3.94 9.66
C ILE A 33 -1.97 -3.95 8.22
N ILE A 34 -3.07 -3.26 7.97
CA ILE A 34 -3.64 -3.08 6.63
C ILE A 34 -3.48 -1.62 6.25
N MET A 35 -2.71 -1.36 5.21
CA MET A 35 -2.56 -0.02 4.63
C MET A 35 -3.33 0.04 3.32
N THR A 36 -4.13 1.09 3.15
CA THR A 36 -4.90 1.34 1.94
C THR A 36 -4.50 2.68 1.34
N SER A 37 -4.50 2.78 0.02
CA SER A 37 -4.20 4.02 -0.71
C SER A 37 -5.11 4.15 -1.92
N ASN A 38 -5.41 5.39 -2.31
CA ASN A 38 -6.16 5.68 -3.54
C ASN A 38 -5.27 5.64 -4.80
N ILE A 39 -3.98 5.28 -4.68
CA ILE A 39 -3.06 5.12 -5.81
C ILE A 39 -3.62 4.11 -6.81
N GLY A 40 -3.59 4.45 -8.10
CA GLY A 40 -4.07 3.57 -9.17
C GLY A 40 -5.59 3.50 -9.32
N SER A 41 -6.36 4.25 -8.52
CA SER A 41 -7.83 4.29 -8.64
C SER A 41 -8.32 4.70 -10.03
N GLN A 42 -7.69 5.71 -10.64
CA GLN A 42 -8.00 6.14 -12.01
C GLN A 42 -7.72 5.04 -13.04
N ILE A 43 -6.57 4.36 -12.94
CA ILE A 43 -6.19 3.25 -13.82
C ILE A 43 -7.21 2.11 -13.73
N ILE A 44 -7.61 1.75 -12.51
CA ILE A 44 -8.64 0.72 -12.28
C ILE A 44 -9.97 1.17 -12.91
N GLN A 45 -10.36 2.42 -12.73
CA GLN A 45 -11.60 2.93 -13.30
C GLN A 45 -11.59 2.89 -14.83
N GLU A 46 -10.53 3.40 -15.46
CA GLU A 46 -10.37 3.47 -16.92
C GLU A 46 -10.32 2.08 -17.56
N ASN A 47 -9.54 1.14 -16.99
CA ASN A 47 -9.44 -0.21 -17.53
C ASN A 47 -10.76 -1.00 -17.43
N PHE A 48 -11.59 -0.72 -16.43
CA PHE A 48 -12.84 -1.43 -16.21
C PHE A 48 -14.07 -0.75 -16.84
N GLU A 49 -13.94 0.45 -17.41
CA GLU A 49 -15.04 1.23 -17.99
C GLU A 49 -15.73 0.53 -19.18
N HIS A 50 -15.01 -0.31 -19.93
CA HIS A 50 -15.50 -1.00 -21.13
C HIS A 50 -15.39 -2.53 -21.07
N LEU A 51 -15.46 -3.08 -19.86
CA LEU A 51 -15.16 -4.49 -19.63
C LEU A 51 -16.28 -5.43 -20.10
N GLU A 52 -16.01 -6.22 -21.15
CA GLU A 52 -16.84 -7.38 -21.51
C GLU A 52 -16.47 -8.60 -20.65
N LYS A 53 -17.45 -9.42 -20.27
CA LYS A 53 -17.23 -10.62 -19.41
C LYS A 53 -16.18 -11.59 -19.93
N LYS A 54 -15.94 -11.63 -21.25
CA LYS A 54 -14.96 -12.54 -21.87
C LYS A 54 -13.50 -12.09 -21.64
N ASP A 55 -13.29 -10.80 -21.36
CA ASP A 55 -11.97 -10.18 -21.24
C ASP A 55 -11.58 -9.88 -19.78
N LEU A 56 -12.40 -10.31 -18.81
CA LEU A 56 -12.23 -9.99 -17.40
C LEU A 56 -10.86 -10.39 -16.86
N GLU A 57 -10.40 -11.59 -17.20
CA GLU A 57 -9.14 -12.13 -16.67
C GLU A 57 -7.92 -11.35 -17.22
N GLU A 58 -7.95 -11.01 -18.50
CA GLU A 58 -6.90 -10.22 -19.16
C GLU A 58 -6.85 -8.80 -18.59
N VAL A 59 -8.00 -8.14 -18.44
CA VAL A 59 -8.05 -6.77 -17.91
C VAL A 59 -7.64 -6.71 -16.44
N VAL A 60 -8.04 -7.71 -15.62
CA VAL A 60 -7.60 -7.79 -14.22
C VAL A 60 -6.08 -7.90 -14.14
N GLU A 61 -5.46 -8.78 -14.93
CA GLU A 61 -4.00 -8.94 -14.89
C GLU A 61 -3.27 -7.71 -15.42
N LYS A 62 -3.75 -7.09 -16.51
CA LYS A 62 -3.22 -5.83 -17.03
C LYS A 62 -3.28 -4.73 -15.96
N THR A 63 -4.45 -4.53 -15.36
CA THR A 63 -4.66 -3.51 -14.33
C THR A 63 -3.78 -3.78 -13.11
N ARG A 64 -3.64 -5.02 -12.69
CA ARG A 64 -2.76 -5.41 -11.58
C ARG A 64 -1.32 -4.99 -11.87
N ASN A 65 -0.82 -5.24 -13.08
CA ASN A 65 0.54 -4.89 -13.45
C ASN A 65 0.76 -3.36 -13.50
N GLU A 66 -0.15 -2.61 -14.08
CA GLU A 66 -0.07 -1.14 -14.14
C GLU A 66 -0.13 -0.49 -12.74
N VAL A 67 -1.04 -0.96 -11.88
CA VAL A 67 -1.15 -0.49 -10.50
C VAL A 67 0.11 -0.84 -9.70
N MET A 68 0.66 -2.05 -9.87
CA MET A 68 1.90 -2.45 -9.20
C MET A 68 3.12 -1.64 -9.67
N GLU A 69 3.19 -1.28 -10.95
CA GLU A 69 4.24 -0.42 -11.47
C GLU A 69 4.14 1.00 -10.89
N LEU A 70 2.94 1.58 -10.85
CA LEU A 70 2.70 2.88 -10.24
C LEU A 70 3.03 2.87 -8.75
N LEU A 71 2.66 1.80 -8.04
CA LEU A 71 2.96 1.63 -6.63
C LEU A 71 4.47 1.63 -6.39
N ARG A 72 5.25 0.88 -7.20
CA ARG A 72 6.72 0.84 -7.12
C ARG A 72 7.38 2.19 -7.38
N LYS A 73 6.80 3.04 -8.23
CA LYS A 73 7.30 4.39 -8.52
C LYS A 73 6.99 5.39 -7.40
N THR A 74 5.91 5.18 -6.65
CA THR A 74 5.35 6.18 -5.72
C THR A 74 5.66 5.86 -4.25
N VAL A 75 5.68 4.58 -3.90
CA VAL A 75 5.93 4.10 -2.53
C VAL A 75 7.42 3.85 -2.35
N ARG A 76 7.96 4.22 -1.18
CA ARG A 76 9.38 4.00 -0.90
C ARG A 76 9.70 2.49 -0.86
N PRO A 77 10.84 2.04 -1.42
CA PRO A 77 11.17 0.62 -1.51
C PRO A 77 11.13 -0.14 -0.17
N GLU A 78 11.43 0.53 0.95
CA GLU A 78 11.43 -0.11 2.27
C GLU A 78 10.05 -0.66 2.66
N PHE A 79 8.96 -0.02 2.20
CA PHE A 79 7.59 -0.50 2.43
C PHE A 79 7.18 -1.67 1.54
N LEU A 80 7.84 -1.85 0.41
CA LEU A 80 7.54 -2.95 -0.52
C LEU A 80 8.28 -4.23 -0.16
N ASN A 81 9.36 -4.11 0.63
CA ASN A 81 10.24 -5.21 1.03
C ASN A 81 9.89 -5.80 2.41
N ARG A 82 8.81 -5.34 3.05
CA ARG A 82 8.35 -5.77 4.39
C ARG A 82 6.98 -6.40 4.30
#